data_AF-A0AAD6J110-F1
#
_entry.id   AF-A0AAD6J110-F1
#
_cell.length_a   1.000
_cell.length_b   1.000
_cell.length_c   1.000
_cell.angle_alpha   90.00
_cell.angle_beta   90.00
_cell.angle_gamma   90.00
#
_symmetry.space_group_name_H-M   'P 1'
#
loop_
_entity.id
_entity.type
_entity.pdbx_description
1 polymer ?
#
loop_
_entity_poly.entity_id
_entity_poly.type
_entity_poly.pdbx_seq_one_letter_code
_entity_poly.pdbx_strand_id
1 'polypeptide(L)'
;MTIQVWLDEQDQKMENHTRSATLKFNGKTIWGPRSCHDSVSQLSKAISEADPRFTLENSASARMHVRHIRCISVKNDDKVILDKLSCQGDMRGLVEAIEKVLAEDK
;
A
#
# COMPACT_ATOMS: atom_id res chain seq x y z
N MET A 1 9.98 -0.96 -16.63
CA MET A 1 9.75 -0.31 -15.32
C MET A 1 9.19 -1.38 -14.41
N THR A 2 9.92 -1.75 -13.36
CA THR A 2 9.50 -2.80 -12.43
C THR A 2 9.27 -2.16 -11.07
N ILE A 3 8.01 -2.04 -10.68
CA ILE A 3 7.65 -1.65 -9.32
C ILE A 3 7.87 -2.85 -8.39
N GLN A 4 8.51 -2.63 -7.26
CA GLN A 4 8.67 -3.61 -6.19
C GLN A 4 8.10 -3.04 -4.90
N VAL A 5 7.23 -3.81 -4.25
CA VAL A 5 6.62 -3.43 -2.98
C VAL A 5 6.86 -4.56 -2.01
N TRP A 6 7.26 -4.26 -0.78
CA TRP A 6 7.49 -5.29 0.24
C TRP A 6 7.12 -4.79 1.62
N LEU A 7 6.96 -5.74 2.55
CA LEU A 7 6.67 -5.47 3.95
C LEU A 7 7.88 -5.80 4.80
N ASP A 8 8.20 -4.88 5.69
CA ASP A 8 9.19 -5.05 6.76
C ASP A 8 8.47 -5.19 8.10
N GLU A 9 9.10 -5.87 9.05
CA GLU A 9 8.61 -5.91 10.43
C GLU A 9 9.03 -4.63 11.16
N GLN A 10 8.12 -4.07 11.96
CA GLN A 10 8.36 -2.84 12.71
C GLN A 10 7.98 -3.04 14.19
N ASP A 11 8.70 -2.34 15.06
CA ASP A 11 8.39 -2.22 16.48
C ASP A 11 6.95 -1.72 16.74
N GLN A 12 6.29 -2.32 17.73
CA GLN A 12 4.84 -2.23 17.86
C GLN A 12 4.39 -0.81 18.19
N LYS A 13 3.57 -0.22 17.32
CA LYS A 13 3.05 1.14 17.52
C LYS A 13 1.52 1.13 17.51
N MET A 14 0.92 1.73 18.53
CA MET A 14 -0.53 1.97 18.56
C MET A 14 -0.82 3.31 17.91
N GLU A 15 -1.62 3.30 16.85
CA GLU A 15 -2.09 4.53 16.19
C GLU A 15 -3.57 4.39 15.76
N ASN A 16 -4.23 5.53 15.60
CA ASN A 16 -5.66 5.61 15.31
C ASN A 16 -5.92 5.68 13.80
N HIS A 17 -6.80 4.81 13.29
CA HIS A 17 -7.09 4.64 11.86
C HIS A 17 -8.34 5.43 11.53
N THR A 18 -8.32 6.15 10.40
CA THR A 18 -9.44 7.02 9.98
C THR A 18 -9.77 6.88 8.49
N ARG A 19 -9.08 6.00 7.75
CA ARG A 19 -9.23 5.86 6.30
C ARG A 19 -9.28 4.39 5.88
N SER A 20 -9.76 4.12 4.68
CA SER A 20 -9.61 2.84 3.98
C SER A 20 -8.97 3.07 2.63
N ALA A 21 -8.22 2.08 2.16
CA ALA A 21 -7.54 2.07 0.87
C ALA A 21 -8.12 0.99 -0.04
N THR A 22 -8.25 1.32 -1.33
CA THR A 22 -8.59 0.39 -2.40
C THR A 22 -7.55 0.54 -3.51
N LEU A 23 -6.89 -0.54 -3.88
CA LEU A 23 -5.93 -0.57 -4.97
C LEU A 23 -6.62 -0.96 -6.27
N LYS A 24 -6.42 -0.14 -7.29
CA LYS A 24 -6.85 -0.36 -8.65
C LYS A 24 -5.65 -0.49 -9.58
N PHE A 25 -5.77 -1.35 -10.58
CA PHE A 25 -4.85 -1.46 -11.71
C PHE A 25 -5.63 -1.27 -13.01
N ASN A 26 -5.23 -0.31 -13.84
CA ASN A 26 -5.96 0.09 -15.06
C ASN A 26 -7.46 0.32 -14.80
N GLY A 27 -7.79 0.95 -13.67
CA GLY A 27 -9.18 1.22 -13.25
C GLY A 27 -9.94 0.03 -12.66
N LYS A 28 -9.38 -1.19 -12.69
CA LYS A 28 -9.98 -2.39 -12.06
C LYS A 28 -9.49 -2.54 -10.63
N THR A 29 -10.40 -2.72 -9.68
CA THR A 29 -10.02 -3.02 -8.29
C THR A 29 -9.36 -4.39 -8.21
N ILE A 30 -8.11 -4.41 -7.73
CA ILE A 30 -7.33 -5.64 -7.52
C ILE A 30 -7.15 -5.97 -6.04
N TRP A 31 -7.34 -4.97 -5.15
CA TRP A 31 -7.26 -5.17 -3.70
C TRP A 31 -8.04 -4.10 -2.94
N GLY A 32 -8.62 -4.47 -1.78
CA GLY A 32 -9.41 -3.58 -0.93
C GLY A 32 -10.93 -3.66 -1.16
N PRO A 33 -11.73 -2.83 -0.46
CA PRO A 33 -11.31 -1.80 0.51
C PRO A 33 -10.79 -2.41 1.83
N ARG A 34 -9.72 -1.85 2.37
CA ARG A 34 -9.12 -2.23 3.67
C ARG A 34 -8.79 -1.00 4.50
N SER A 35 -9.02 -1.03 5.81
CA SER A 35 -8.66 0.07 6.71
C SER A 35 -7.16 0.36 6.65
N CYS A 36 -6.81 1.65 6.54
CA CYS A 36 -5.46 2.15 6.36
C CYS A 36 -5.28 3.50 7.10
N HIS A 37 -4.02 3.87 7.29
CA HIS A 37 -3.65 5.13 7.92
C HIS A 37 -3.79 6.35 7.00
N ASP A 38 -3.70 7.56 7.58
CA ASP A 38 -3.58 8.81 6.82
C ASP A 38 -2.39 8.79 5.84
N SER A 39 -1.33 8.07 6.24
CA SER A 39 -0.13 7.75 5.46
C SER A 39 -0.40 7.03 4.14
N VAL A 40 -1.62 6.50 3.94
CA VAL A 40 -2.06 5.93 2.65
C VAL A 40 -1.92 6.93 1.51
N SER A 41 -1.99 8.23 1.79
CA SER A 41 -1.82 9.28 0.78
C SER A 41 -0.39 9.29 0.22
N GLN A 42 0.62 9.04 1.07
CA GLN A 42 2.02 8.90 0.64
C GLN A 42 2.24 7.60 -0.13
N LEU A 43 1.64 6.50 0.34
CA LEU A 43 1.69 5.21 -0.37
C LEU A 43 1.03 5.31 -1.76
N SER A 44 -0.12 5.96 -1.86
CA SER A 44 -0.82 6.19 -3.12
C SER A 44 0.05 6.96 -4.11
N LYS A 45 0.67 8.04 -3.65
CA LYS A 45 1.60 8.82 -4.46
C LYS A 45 2.81 7.98 -4.90
N ALA A 46 3.40 7.21 -3.99
CA ALA A 46 4.57 6.39 -4.29
C ALA A 46 4.27 5.26 -5.29
N ILE A 47 3.12 4.60 -5.16
CA ILE A 47 2.66 3.56 -6.10
C ILE A 47 2.39 4.17 -7.47
N SER A 48 1.70 5.32 -7.54
CA SER A 48 1.39 6.00 -8.80
C SER A 48 2.65 6.57 -9.49
N GLU A 49 3.64 7.04 -8.72
CA GLU A 49 4.94 7.47 -9.23
C GLU A 49 5.79 6.27 -9.70
N ALA A 50 5.67 5.12 -9.04
CA ALA A 50 6.35 3.91 -9.44
C ALA A 50 5.77 3.32 -10.73
N ASP A 51 4.45 3.23 -10.82
CA ASP A 51 3.73 2.78 -12.01
C ASP A 51 2.35 3.47 -12.10
N PRO A 52 2.12 4.33 -13.12
CA PRO A 52 0.90 5.12 -13.24
C PRO A 52 -0.35 4.27 -13.53
N ARG A 53 -0.20 2.98 -13.86
CA ARG A 53 -1.33 2.05 -14.05
C ARG A 53 -1.95 1.66 -12.71
N PHE A 54 -1.19 1.76 -11.63
CA PHE A 54 -1.69 1.52 -10.29
C PHE A 54 -2.22 2.81 -9.67
N THR A 55 -3.43 2.74 -9.11
CA THR A 55 -4.08 3.84 -8.41
C THR A 55 -4.57 3.35 -7.07
N LEU A 56 -4.10 3.96 -5.99
CA LEU A 56 -4.58 3.65 -4.64
C LEU A 56 -5.56 4.74 -4.21
N GLU A 57 -6.84 4.42 -4.19
CA GLU A 57 -7.88 5.33 -3.72
C GLU A 57 -8.01 5.24 -2.20
N ASN A 58 -8.11 6.38 -1.54
CA ASN A 58 -8.37 6.47 -0.12
C ASN A 58 -9.73 7.11 0.16
N SER A 59 -10.57 6.40 0.92
CA SER A 59 -11.85 6.91 1.38
C SER A 59 -11.82 7.09 2.90
N ALA A 60 -12.49 8.13 3.39
CA ALA A 60 -12.71 8.28 4.83
C ALA A 60 -13.45 7.04 5.37
N SER A 61 -13.07 6.55 6.54
CA SER A 61 -13.68 5.38 7.16
C SER A 61 -13.89 5.61 8.65
N ALA A 62 -14.79 4.83 9.25
CA ALA A 62 -15.05 4.89 10.68
C ALA A 62 -13.75 4.73 11.47
N ARG A 63 -13.59 5.51 12.56
CA ARG A 63 -12.41 5.44 13.42
C ARG A 63 -12.24 4.03 13.97
N MET A 64 -11.09 3.42 13.74
CA MET A 64 -10.73 2.12 14.32
C MET A 64 -9.38 2.23 15.03
N HIS A 65 -9.25 1.62 16.20
CA HIS A 65 -7.96 1.48 16.88
C HIS A 65 -7.30 0.20 16.40
N VAL A 66 -6.14 0.29 15.76
CA VAL A 66 -5.45 -0.90 15.30
C VAL A 66 -3.94 -0.81 15.44
N ARG A 67 -3.34 -1.94 15.77
CA ARG A 67 -1.92 -2.12 16.06
C ARG A 67 -1.11 -2.15 14.77
N HIS A 68 -0.06 -1.35 14.69
CA HIS A 68 0.95 -1.42 13.64
C HIS A 68 2.02 -2.42 14.07
N ILE A 69 2.32 -3.36 13.18
CA ILE A 69 3.37 -4.36 13.37
C ILE A 69 4.29 -4.47 12.14
N ARG A 70 4.00 -3.72 11.07
CA ARG A 70 4.72 -3.80 9.80
C ARG A 70 4.87 -2.42 9.14
N CYS A 71 5.96 -2.27 8.41
CA CYS A 71 6.24 -1.17 7.50
C CYS A 71 6.04 -1.63 6.05
N ILE A 72 5.69 -0.73 5.15
CA ILE A 72 5.69 -0.98 3.70
C ILE A 72 6.73 -0.08 3.02
N SER A 73 7.43 -0.62 2.04
CA SER A 73 8.37 0.12 1.20
C SER A 73 8.02 -0.09 -0.28
N VAL A 74 8.30 0.92 -1.09
CA VAL A 74 8.08 0.92 -2.55
C VAL A 74 9.35 1.37 -3.25
N LYS A 75 9.81 0.55 -4.20
CA LYS A 75 10.92 0.84 -5.11
C LYS A 75 10.40 0.85 -6.53
N ASN A 76 10.90 1.78 -7.34
CA ASN A 76 10.76 1.74 -8.78
C ASN A 76 12.16 1.51 -9.36
N ASP A 77 12.35 0.35 -10.00
CA ASP A 77 13.62 -0.04 -10.60
C ASP A 77 14.76 0.01 -9.54
N ASP A 78 15.68 0.97 -9.61
CA ASP A 78 16.72 1.17 -8.59
C ASP A 78 16.47 2.28 -7.56
N LYS A 79 15.36 3.02 -7.68
CA LYS A 79 15.03 4.14 -6.79
C LYS A 79 14.00 3.74 -5.73
N VAL A 80 14.37 3.81 -4.45
CA VAL A 80 13.40 3.73 -3.35
C VAL A 80 12.57 5.01 -3.34
N ILE A 81 11.28 4.89 -3.63
CA ILE A 81 10.33 6.02 -3.63
C ILE A 81 9.75 6.21 -2.23
N LEU A 82 9.54 5.11 -1.52
CA LEU A 82 8.97 5.09 -0.19
C LEU A 82 9.72 4.07 0.66
N ASP A 83 10.31 4.53 1.76
CA ASP A 83 11.03 3.69 2.71
C ASP A 83 10.28 3.64 4.03
N LYS A 84 9.94 2.43 4.47
CA LYS A 84 9.44 2.10 5.82
C LYS A 84 8.26 2.93 6.29
N LEU A 85 7.21 3.00 5.48
CA LEU A 85 5.96 3.62 5.87
C LEU A 85 5.18 2.70 6.80
N SER A 86 4.94 3.14 8.04
CA SER A 86 4.14 2.38 9.01
C SER A 86 2.75 2.06 8.46
N CYS A 87 2.40 0.77 8.47
CA CYS A 87 1.14 0.28 7.96
C CYS A 87 0.47 -0.70 8.92
N GLN A 88 -0.86 -0.67 8.92
CA GLN A 88 -1.66 -1.61 9.69
C GLN A 88 -1.66 -2.99 9.05
N GLY A 89 -1.61 -4.04 9.89
CA GLY A 89 -2.20 -5.33 9.56
C GLY A 89 -1.68 -5.95 8.26
N ASP A 90 -2.38 -6.97 7.77
CA ASP A 90 -1.93 -7.78 6.65
C ASP A 90 -2.08 -7.03 5.31
N MET A 91 -1.19 -6.06 5.07
CA MET A 91 -0.91 -5.43 3.76
C MET A 91 -0.27 -6.41 2.77
N ARG A 92 -0.08 -7.68 3.19
CA ARG A 92 0.53 -8.72 2.37
C ARG A 92 -0.29 -8.94 1.11
N GLY A 93 -1.62 -8.92 1.24
CA GLY A 93 -2.51 -9.00 0.09
C GLY A 93 -2.34 -7.84 -0.91
N LEU A 94 -1.87 -6.66 -0.47
CA LEU A 94 -1.57 -5.56 -1.41
C LEU A 94 -0.32 -5.87 -2.20
N VAL A 95 0.74 -6.35 -1.55
CA VAL A 95 1.98 -6.80 -2.20
C VAL A 95 1.68 -7.92 -3.18
N GLU A 96 0.98 -8.96 -2.72
CA GLU A 96 0.62 -10.12 -3.56
C GLU A 96 -0.25 -9.71 -4.75
N ALA A 97 -1.18 -8.75 -4.59
CA ALA A 97 -1.99 -8.25 -5.70
C ALA A 97 -1.14 -7.53 -6.76
N ILE A 98 -0.16 -6.72 -6.34
CA ILE A 98 0.76 -6.03 -7.25
C ILE A 98 1.63 -7.06 -7.97
N GLU A 99 2.28 -7.97 -7.23
CA GLU A 99 3.13 -9.00 -7.82
C GLU A 99 2.38 -9.90 -8.79
N LYS A 100 1.15 -10.30 -8.44
CA LYS A 100 0.29 -11.11 -9.31
C LYS A 100 -0.02 -10.38 -10.61
N VAL A 101 -0.42 -9.11 -10.53
CA VAL A 101 -0.71 -8.31 -11.72
C VAL A 101 0.53 -8.13 -12.58
N LEU A 102 1.70 -7.86 -12.00
CA LEU A 102 2.95 -7.75 -12.75
C LEU A 102 3.37 -9.08 -13.39
N ALA A 103 3.01 -10.21 -12.78
CA ALA A 103 3.24 -11.54 -13.35
C ALA A 103 2.26 -11.86 -14.49
N GLU A 104 1.02 -11.38 -14.43
CA GLU A 104 -0.01 -11.54 -15.47
C GLU A 104 0.14 -10.53 -16.63
N ASP A 105 0.77 -9.38 -16.39
CA ASP A 105 1.04 -8.30 -17.36
C ASP A 105 2.34 -8.51 -18.18
N LYS A 106 2.98 -9.69 -18.05
CA LYS A 106 4.22 -10.07 -18.74
C LYS A 106 4.05 -10.34 -20.23
#